data_AF-A0A2A8HS98-F1
#
_entry.id   AF-A0A2A8HS98-F1
#
_cell.length_a   1.000
_cell.length_b   1.000
_cell.length_c   1.000
_cell.angle_alpha   90.00
_cell.angle_beta   90.00
_cell.angle_gamma   90.00
#
_symmetry.space_group_name_H-M   'P 1'
#
loop_
_entity.id
_entity.type
_entity.pdbx_description
1 polymer ?
#
loop_
_entity_poly.entity_id
_entity_poly.type
_entity_poly.pdbx_seq_one_letter_code
_entity_poly.pdbx_strand_id
1 'polypeptide(L)' 'MANSYRQGTTVRWNWGTGTATGQIAERFERKVSRTIKGKRIRRNGTADNPAYVICQDDGTKLLKRGSELEKA' A
#
# COMPACT_ATOMS: atom_id res chain seq x y z
N MET A 1 16.64 -6.11 -2.96
CA MET A 1 15.61 -6.17 -4.02
C MET A 1 14.57 -5.10 -3.74
N ALA A 2 14.32 -4.18 -4.67
CA ALA A 2 13.21 -3.25 -4.54
C ALA A 2 11.90 -4.03 -4.69
N ASN A 3 11.05 -4.05 -3.65
CA ASN A 3 9.72 -4.66 -3.75
C ASN A 3 8.90 -3.85 -4.75
N SER A 4 8.76 -4.36 -5.98
CA SER A 4 8.07 -3.72 -7.09
C SER A 4 6.78 -4.46 -7.44
N TYR A 5 5.70 -4.17 -6.72
CA TYR A 5 4.37 -4.67 -7.06
C TYR A 5 3.80 -3.88 -8.25
N ARG A 6 3.19 -4.58 -9.20
CA ARG A 6 2.54 -3.96 -10.36
C ARG A 6 1.13 -3.51 -9.99
N GLN A 7 0.61 -2.49 -10.65
CA GLN A 7 -0.79 -2.12 -10.55
C GLN A 7 -1.69 -3.31 -10.90
N GLY A 8 -2.76 -3.51 -10.13
CA GLY A 8 -3.64 -4.69 -10.22
C GLY A 8 -3.13 -5.93 -9.50
N THR A 9 -1.91 -5.91 -8.94
CA THR A 9 -1.42 -7.04 -8.14
C THR A 9 -2.19 -7.13 -6.83
N THR A 10 -2.72 -8.31 -6.52
CA THR A 10 -3.30 -8.60 -5.21
C THR A 10 -2.17 -8.78 -4.20
N VAL A 11 -2.25 -8.01 -3.13
CA VAL A 11 -1.30 -8.03 -2.01
C VAL A 11 -2.06 -8.26 -0.71
N ARG A 12 -1.34 -8.80 0.27
CA ARG A 12 -1.81 -8.98 1.63
C ARG A 12 -0.86 -8.34 2.62
N TRP A 13 -1.36 -7.97 3.79
CA TRP A 13 -0.55 -7.43 4.88
C TRP A 13 -1.15 -7.77 6.23
N ASN A 14 -0.32 -7.81 7.25
CA ASN A 14 -0.77 -8.00 8.62
C ASN A 14 -1.52 -6.76 9.13
N TRP A 15 -2.72 -6.97 9.65
CA TRP A 15 -3.60 -5.95 10.20
C TRP A 15 -4.23 -6.42 11.51
N GLY A 16 -3.77 -5.84 12.62
CA GLY A 16 -4.20 -6.27 13.95
C GLY A 16 -3.80 -7.73 14.20
N THR A 17 -4.79 -8.56 14.50
CA THR A 17 -4.64 -10.02 14.70
C THR A 17 -4.90 -10.84 13.43
N GLY A 18 -5.26 -10.20 12.32
CA GLY A 18 -5.57 -10.87 11.06
C GLY A 18 -4.69 -10.40 9.90
N THR A 19 -5.01 -10.88 8.70
CA THR A 19 -4.43 -10.43 7.44
C THR A 19 -5.49 -9.70 6.64
N ALA A 20 -5.14 -8.56 6.06
CA ALA A 20 -5.98 -7.84 5.13
C ALA A 20 -5.44 -8.00 3.71
N THR A 21 -6.34 -8.06 2.74
CA THR A 21 -6.04 -8.17 1.31
C THR A 21 -6.53 -6.93 0.57
N GLY A 22 -5.94 -6.68 -0.59
CA GLY A 22 -6.37 -5.62 -1.51
C GLY A 22 -5.51 -5.58 -2.77
N GLN A 23 -5.91 -4.78 -3.73
CA GLN A 23 -5.19 -4.62 -5.00
C GLN A 23 -4.38 -3.34 -5.04
N ILE A 24 -3.19 -3.41 -5.63
CA ILE A 24 -2.34 -2.23 -5.85
C ILE A 24 -3.00 -1.32 -6.88
N ALA A 25 -3.38 -0.11 -6.46
CA ALA A 25 -3.92 0.93 -7.33
C ALA A 25 -2.80 1.80 -7.91
N GLU A 26 -1.86 2.26 -7.07
CA GLU A 26 -0.79 3.18 -7.49
C GLU A 26 0.52 2.90 -6.72
N ARG A 27 1.66 3.21 -7.33
CA ARG A 27 3.01 3.13 -6.75
C ARG A 27 3.65 4.52 -6.70
N PHE A 28 4.33 4.81 -5.59
CA PHE A 28 5.03 6.05 -5.35
C PHE A 28 6.43 5.79 -4.77
N GLU A 29 7.46 6.20 -5.51
CA GLU A 29 8.87 6.12 -5.06
C GLU A 29 9.31 7.41 -4.35
N ARG A 30 8.35 8.18 -3.84
CA ARG A 30 8.54 9.46 -3.17
C ARG A 30 7.66 9.57 -1.93
N LYS A 31 7.95 10.53 -1.08
CA LYS A 31 7.09 10.91 0.04
C LYS A 31 5.71 11.29 -0.48
N VAL A 32 4.70 10.56 -0.03
CA VAL A 32 3.30 10.75 -0.43
C VAL A 32 2.44 10.94 0.80
N SER A 33 1.49 11.87 0.69
CA SER A 33 0.51 12.19 1.72
C SER A 33 -0.87 12.05 1.11
N ARG A 34 -1.70 11.16 1.65
CA ARG A 34 -3.10 11.03 1.22
C ARG A 34 -4.05 11.14 2.39
N THR A 35 -5.20 11.74 2.13
CA THR A 35 -6.31 11.75 3.07
C THR A 35 -7.14 10.49 2.82
N ILE A 36 -7.20 9.61 3.82
CA ILE A 36 -7.90 8.33 3.79
C ILE A 36 -8.86 8.33 4.98
N LYS A 37 -10.16 8.13 4.72
CA LYS A 37 -11.22 8.16 5.75
C LYS A 37 -11.11 9.37 6.70
N GLY A 38 -10.89 10.56 6.12
CA GLY A 38 -10.74 11.81 6.88
C GLY A 38 -9.39 12.00 7.60
N LYS A 39 -8.50 11.00 7.61
CA LYS A 39 -7.18 11.07 8.25
C LYS A 39 -6.07 11.24 7.21
N ARG A 40 -5.15 12.16 7.46
CA ARG A 40 -3.96 12.37 6.61
C ARG A 40 -2.90 11.32 6.93
N ILE A 41 -2.77 10.32 6.07
CA ILE A 41 -1.73 9.29 6.15
C ILE A 41 -0.55 9.75 5.30
N ARG A 42 0.66 9.70 5.89
CA ARG A 42 1.91 10.00 5.20
C ARG A 42 2.80 8.77 5.19
N ARG A 43 3.36 8.47 4.02
CA ARG A 43 4.38 7.43 3.84
C ARG A 43 5.55 7.99 3.06
N ASN A 44 6.74 7.63 3.52
CA ASN A 44 7.96 7.94 2.81
C ASN A 44 8.23 6.78 1.85
N GLY A 45 7.78 6.94 0.60
CA GLY A 45 8.19 6.05 -0.48
C GLY A 45 9.60 6.42 -0.93
N THR A 46 10.45 5.42 -1.14
CA THR A 46 11.79 5.56 -1.74
C THR A 46 11.95 4.54 -2.85
N ALA A 47 13.06 4.60 -3.61
CA ALA A 47 13.36 3.60 -4.64
C ALA A 47 13.47 2.17 -4.07
N ASP A 48 14.11 2.02 -2.89
CA ASP A 48 14.19 0.73 -2.19
C ASP A 48 12.87 0.30 -1.54
N ASN A 49 12.10 1.26 -1.01
CA ASN A 49 10.84 0.98 -0.33
C ASN A 49 9.71 1.89 -0.83
N PRO A 50 9.16 1.61 -2.02
CA PRO A 50 8.07 2.39 -2.57
C PRO A 50 6.82 2.35 -1.67
N ALA A 51 6.08 3.46 -1.66
CA ALA A 51 4.75 3.53 -1.07
C ALA A 51 3.70 3.10 -2.10
N TYR A 52 2.75 2.31 -1.68
CA TYR A 52 1.68 1.77 -2.50
C TYR A 52 0.34 2.22 -1.97
N VAL A 53 -0.51 2.68 -2.90
CA VAL A 53 -1.94 2.83 -2.63
C VAL A 53 -2.61 1.53 -2.97
N ILE A 54 -3.33 0.98 -2.02
CA ILE A 54 -4.07 -0.26 -2.16
C ILE A 54 -5.55 0.08 -2.12
N CYS A 55 -6.33 -0.49 -3.04
CA CYS A 55 -7.78 -0.43 -3.02
C CYS A 55 -8.32 -1.81 -2.63
N GLN A 56 -9.17 -1.82 -1.62
CA GLN A 56 -9.93 -3.01 -1.23
C GLN A 56 -11.24 -3.06 -2.01
N ASP A 57 -11.88 -4.23 -2.06
CA ASP A 57 -13.18 -4.43 -2.74
C ASP A 57 -14.30 -3.55 -2.18
N ASP A 58 -14.23 -3.19 -0.89
CA ASP A 58 -15.14 -2.25 -0.22
C ASP A 58 -14.87 -0.76 -0.57
N GLY A 59 -14.07 -0.48 -1.60
CA GLY A 59 -13.68 0.87 -2.02
C GLY A 59 -12.75 1.61 -1.04
N THR A 60 -12.35 0.94 0.05
CA THR A 60 -11.41 1.50 1.03
C THR A 60 -10.02 1.59 0.40
N LYS A 61 -9.45 2.80 0.40
CA LYS A 61 -8.07 3.06 -0.03
C LYS A 61 -7.13 3.06 1.16
N LEU A 62 -5.98 2.42 1.04
CA LEU A 62 -4.94 2.36 2.06
C LEU A 62 -3.60 2.80 1.48
N LEU A 63 -2.73 3.35 2.32
CA LEU A 63 -1.38 3.75 1.95
C LEU A 63 -0.36 3.00 2.80
N LYS A 64 0.37 2.09 2.16
CA LYS A 64 1.33 1.18 2.80
C LYS A 64 2.68 1.22 2.10
N ARG A 65 3.73 0.77 2.77
CA ARG A 65 5.07 0.63 2.16
C ARG A 65 5.27 -0.77 1.61
N GLY A 66 6.07 -0.91 0.56
CA GLY A 66 6.37 -2.19 -0.06
C GLY A 66 6.94 -3.22 0.91
N SER A 67 7.67 -2.79 1.94
CA SER A 67 8.18 -3.70 2.98
C SER A 67 7.11 -4.22 3.95
N GLU A 68 5.93 -3.58 4.02
CA GLU A 68 4.81 -4.02 4.87
C GLU A 68 3.83 -4.92 4.10
N LEU A 69 4.06 -5.12 2.80
CA LEU A 69 3.19 -5.87 1.91
C LEU A 69 3.84 -7.19 1.55
N GLU A 70 3.00 -8.19 1.38
CA GLU A 70 3.35 -9.49 0.83
C GLU A 70 2.47 -9.75 -0.38
N LYS A 71 3.01 -10.49 -1.35
CA LYS A 71 2.19 -10.96 -2.47
C LYS A 71 1.17 -11.99 -1.91
N ALA A 72 -0.10 -11.80 -2.23
CA ALA A 72 -1.15 -12.75 -1.86
C ALA A 72 -1.06 -14.03 -2.69
#